data_AF-A0A1E4MDZ5-F1
#
_entry.id   AF-A0A1E4MDZ5-F1
#
_cell.length_a   1.000
_cell.length_b   1.000
_cell.length_c   1.000
_cell.angle_alpha   90.00
_cell.angle_beta   90.00
_cell.angle_gamma   90.00
#
_symmetry.space_group_name_H-M   'P 1'
#
loop_
_entity.id
_entity.type
_entity.pdbx_description
1 polymer ?
#
loop_
_entity_poly.entity_id
_entity_poly.type
_entity_poly.pdbx_seq_one_letter_code
_entity_poly.pdbx_strand_id
1 'polypeptide(L)'
;MLSHTRAIIAATAHAFMFGHKVAGVHDHESGQDLRIAAEVRGDRMQGRDGDRSSTFSATRSEIYDAAENAFVSLEIDGRNARGFDRASSSHYSLTVTDQVVQLYDHSAGAWFAFSIQTV
;
A
#
# COMPACT_ATOMS: atom_id res chain seq x y z
N MET A 1 -12.02 2.24 -3.62
CA MET A 1 -11.18 1.37 -2.76
C MET A 1 -11.37 1.74 -1.29
N LEU A 2 -11.16 0.81 -0.34
CA LEU A 2 -11.17 1.18 1.10
C LEU A 2 -9.88 1.93 1.50
N SER A 3 -9.96 2.75 2.54
CA SER A 3 -8.83 3.57 3.03
C SER A 3 -7.63 2.73 3.44
N HIS A 4 -7.84 1.68 4.23
CA HIS A 4 -6.76 0.79 4.65
C HIS A 4 -6.12 0.04 3.48
N THR A 5 -6.88 -0.30 2.43
CA THR A 5 -6.33 -0.91 1.22
C THR A 5 -5.40 0.07 0.50
N ARG A 6 -5.76 1.37 0.40
CA ARG A 6 -4.85 2.40 -0.14
C ARG A 6 -3.56 2.50 0.67
N ALA A 7 -3.65 2.50 2.00
CA ALA A 7 -2.49 2.56 2.88
C ALA A 7 -1.59 1.31 2.78
N ILE A 8 -2.17 0.12 2.64
CA ILE A 8 -1.42 -1.12 2.39
C ILE A 8 -0.70 -1.07 1.04
N ILE A 9 -1.36 -0.58 -0.02
CA ILE A 9 -0.72 -0.39 -1.33
C ILE A 9 0.47 0.56 -1.20
N ALA A 10 0.31 1.67 -0.50
CA ALA A 10 1.39 2.64 -0.26
C ALA A 10 2.58 2.02 0.50
N ALA A 11 2.31 1.33 1.60
CA ALA A 11 3.33 0.61 2.37
C ALA A 11 4.05 -0.43 1.52
N THR A 12 3.30 -1.20 0.72
CA THR A 12 3.83 -2.27 -0.12
C THR A 12 4.73 -1.73 -1.23
N ALA A 13 4.27 -0.71 -1.96
CA ALA A 13 5.04 -0.08 -3.02
C ALA A 13 6.34 0.49 -2.48
N HIS A 14 6.29 1.23 -1.37
CA HIS A 14 7.49 1.78 -0.74
C HIS A 14 8.44 0.66 -0.28
N ALA A 15 7.94 -0.38 0.39
CA ALA A 15 8.78 -1.49 0.84
C ALA A 15 9.51 -2.17 -0.33
N PHE A 16 8.84 -2.43 -1.45
CA PHE A 16 9.47 -3.02 -2.64
C PHE A 16 10.44 -2.09 -3.38
N MET A 17 10.13 -0.78 -3.45
CA MET A 17 10.95 0.19 -4.16
C MET A 17 12.26 0.50 -3.43
N PHE A 18 12.24 0.56 -2.11
CA PHE A 18 13.39 0.99 -1.30
C PHE A 18 14.05 -0.14 -0.51
N GLY A 19 13.39 -1.29 -0.37
CA GLY A 19 13.92 -2.41 0.44
C GLY A 19 13.95 -2.11 1.93
N HIS A 20 13.26 -1.06 2.39
CA HIS A 20 13.17 -0.70 3.80
C HIS A 20 11.98 -1.39 4.47
N LYS A 21 12.14 -1.72 5.75
CA LYS A 21 11.04 -2.19 6.59
C LYS A 21 10.11 -1.02 6.91
N VAL A 22 8.81 -1.22 6.69
CA VAL A 22 7.77 -0.27 7.08
C VAL A 22 7.32 -0.60 8.50
N ALA A 23 7.30 0.42 9.36
CA ALA A 23 6.90 0.34 10.76
C ALA A 23 5.53 0.97 11.05
N GLY A 24 5.07 1.84 10.15
CA GLY A 24 3.82 2.57 10.27
C GLY A 24 3.53 3.38 9.00
N VAL A 25 2.30 3.84 8.87
CA VAL A 25 1.86 4.68 7.76
C VAL A 25 1.00 5.81 8.32
N HIS A 26 1.41 7.06 8.09
CA HIS A 26 0.55 8.21 8.36
C HIS A 26 -0.37 8.44 7.17
N ASP A 27 -1.68 8.43 7.38
CA ASP A 27 -2.69 8.77 6.39
C ASP A 27 -3.07 10.25 6.52
N HIS A 28 -2.73 11.05 5.51
CA HIS A 28 -2.99 12.50 5.52
C HIS A 28 -4.46 12.85 5.29
N GLU A 29 -5.28 11.93 4.76
CA GLU A 29 -6.72 12.15 4.61
C GLU A 29 -7.41 12.16 5.98
N SER A 30 -7.12 11.13 6.80
CA SER A 30 -7.70 10.99 8.14
C SER A 30 -6.90 11.72 9.24
N GLY A 31 -5.65 12.10 8.96
CA GLY A 31 -4.73 12.67 9.95
C GLY A 31 -4.28 11.66 11.01
N GLN A 32 -4.28 10.36 10.68
CA GLN A 32 -4.02 9.28 11.62
C GLN A 32 -2.76 8.49 11.28
N ASP A 33 -2.02 8.08 12.32
CA ASP A 33 -0.98 7.08 12.21
C ASP A 33 -1.59 5.67 12.26
N LEU A 34 -1.57 4.99 11.13
CA LEU A 34 -2.05 3.63 10.96
C LEU A 34 -0.97 2.63 11.37
N ARG A 35 -1.38 1.59 12.10
CA ARG A 35 -0.53 0.49 12.57
C ARG A 35 -0.29 -0.52 11.47
N ILE A 36 0.34 -0.07 10.38
CA ILE A 36 0.66 -0.89 9.21
C ILE A 36 2.16 -1.14 9.17
N ALA A 37 2.54 -2.41 9.26
CA ALA A 37 3.93 -2.84 9.15
C ALA A 37 4.09 -3.77 7.95
N ALA A 38 5.21 -3.65 7.23
CA ALA A 38 5.52 -4.49 6.07
C ALA A 38 7.02 -4.75 5.98
N GLU A 39 7.39 -6.00 5.63
CA GLU A 39 8.78 -6.43 5.48
C GLU A 39 8.94 -7.26 4.22
N VAL A 40 9.86 -6.84 3.35
CA VAL A 40 10.22 -7.57 2.13
C VAL A 40 11.33 -8.57 2.46
N ARG A 41 11.16 -9.82 2.02
CA ARG A 41 12.16 -10.89 2.08
C ARG A 41 12.26 -11.55 0.71
N GLY A 42 13.31 -11.21 -0.04
CA GLY A 42 13.46 -11.67 -1.42
C GLY A 42 12.44 -11.01 -2.36
N ASP A 43 11.65 -11.83 -3.05
CA ASP A 43 10.60 -11.41 -3.99
C ASP A 43 9.20 -11.30 -3.35
N ARG A 44 9.11 -11.61 -2.05
CA ARG A 44 7.87 -11.64 -1.28
C ARG A 44 7.90 -10.63 -0.16
N MET A 45 6.70 -10.22 0.24
CA MET A 45 6.47 -9.34 1.38
C MET A 45 5.40 -9.93 2.27
N GLN A 46 5.58 -9.74 3.57
CA GLN A 46 4.59 -10.01 4.59
C GLN A 46 4.28 -8.71 5.33
N GLY A 47 3.00 -8.51 5.65
CA GLY A 47 2.55 -7.31 6.32
C GLY A 47 1.39 -7.56 7.28
N ARG A 48 1.21 -6.60 8.18
CA ARG A 48 0.16 -6.61 9.19
C ARG A 48 -0.52 -5.25 9.24
N ASP A 49 -1.85 -5.27 9.21
CA ASP A 49 -2.71 -4.14 9.51
C ASP A 49 -3.25 -4.34 10.94
N GLY A 50 -2.62 -3.65 11.90
CA GLY A 50 -2.93 -3.76 13.31
C GLY A 50 -4.28 -3.16 13.69
N ASP A 51 -4.81 -2.22 12.90
CA ASP A 51 -6.09 -1.57 13.13
C ASP A 51 -7.25 -2.48 12.72
N ARG A 52 -7.14 -3.15 11.58
CA ARG A 52 -8.09 -4.19 11.16
C ARG A 52 -7.83 -5.55 11.80
N SER A 53 -6.80 -5.68 12.63
CA SER A 53 -6.35 -6.96 13.21
C SER A 53 -6.17 -8.05 12.14
N SER A 54 -5.66 -7.66 10.96
CA SER A 54 -5.56 -8.51 9.78
C SER A 54 -4.13 -8.52 9.21
N THR A 55 -3.89 -9.43 8.28
CA THR A 55 -2.61 -9.55 7.57
C THR A 55 -2.78 -9.23 6.09
N PHE A 56 -1.66 -8.95 5.45
CA PHE A 56 -1.56 -8.89 4.00
C PHE A 56 -0.24 -9.50 3.57
N SER A 57 -0.20 -9.99 2.35
CA SER A 57 1.03 -10.50 1.73
C SER A 57 1.15 -9.94 0.34
N ALA A 58 2.37 -9.88 -0.19
CA ALA A 58 2.55 -9.43 -1.56
C ALA A 58 3.73 -10.09 -2.25
N THR A 59 3.65 -10.05 -3.57
CA THR A 59 4.75 -10.21 -4.51
C THR A 59 4.91 -8.90 -5.28
N ARG A 60 5.91 -8.79 -6.16
CA ARG A 60 6.05 -7.62 -7.04
C ARG A 60 4.89 -7.42 -8.02
N SER A 61 4.02 -8.42 -8.20
CA SER A 61 2.89 -8.38 -9.13
C SER A 61 1.52 -8.26 -8.46
N GLU A 62 1.41 -8.60 -7.18
CA GLU A 62 0.12 -8.78 -6.53
C GLU A 62 0.21 -8.65 -5.01
N ILE A 63 -0.81 -8.03 -4.43
CA ILE A 63 -1.03 -7.90 -2.98
C ILE A 63 -2.32 -8.67 -2.67
N TYR A 64 -2.30 -9.44 -1.59
CA TYR A 64 -3.49 -10.06 -1.01
C TYR A 64 -3.84 -9.35 0.30
N ASP A 65 -5.00 -8.70 0.36
CA ASP A 65 -5.56 -8.08 1.57
C ASP A 65 -6.51 -9.09 2.23
N ALA A 66 -6.10 -9.68 3.35
CA ALA A 66 -6.90 -10.70 4.01
C ALA A 66 -8.14 -10.15 4.72
N ALA A 67 -8.18 -8.85 5.05
CA ALA A 67 -9.38 -8.24 5.63
C ALA A 67 -10.50 -8.11 4.59
N GLU A 68 -10.15 -7.81 3.34
CA GLU A 68 -11.10 -7.73 2.22
C GLU A 68 -11.31 -9.08 1.52
N ASN A 69 -10.47 -10.08 1.82
CA ASN A 69 -10.41 -11.35 1.10
C ASN A 69 -10.29 -11.13 -0.42
N ALA A 70 -9.40 -10.20 -0.81
CA ALA A 70 -9.29 -9.74 -2.18
C ALA A 70 -7.84 -9.50 -2.60
N PHE A 71 -7.61 -9.51 -3.91
CA PHE A 71 -6.30 -9.28 -4.50
C PHE A 71 -6.24 -7.93 -5.22
N VAL A 72 -5.14 -7.22 -5.02
CA VAL A 72 -4.80 -5.97 -5.72
C VAL A 72 -3.59 -6.24 -6.61
N SER A 73 -3.70 -6.00 -7.92
CA SER A 73 -2.54 -6.10 -8.81
C SER A 73 -1.57 -4.95 -8.56
N LEU A 74 -0.28 -5.18 -8.83
CA LEU A 74 0.78 -4.20 -8.63
C LEU A 74 1.77 -4.30 -9.79
N GLU A 75 2.08 -3.17 -10.40
CA GLU A 75 3.14 -3.05 -11.40
C GLU A 75 4.00 -1.84 -11.01
N ILE A 76 5.27 -2.07 -10.70
CA ILE A 76 6.23 -1.03 -10.30
C ILE A 76 7.13 -0.69 -11.48
N ASP A 77 7.23 0.60 -11.80
CA ASP A 77 8.16 1.17 -12.77
C ASP A 77 8.92 2.36 -12.15
N GLY A 78 10.16 2.08 -11.71
CA GLY A 78 10.99 3.05 -11.02
C GLY A 78 10.35 3.54 -9.72
N ARG A 79 9.95 4.81 -9.70
CA ARG A 79 9.27 5.48 -8.56
C ARG A 79 7.75 5.55 -8.72
N ASN A 80 7.20 4.99 -9.80
CA ASN A 80 5.78 4.95 -10.05
C ASN A 80 5.28 3.52 -9.91
N ALA A 81 4.00 3.37 -9.59
CA ALA A 81 3.32 2.09 -9.71
C ALA A 81 1.87 2.28 -10.12
N ARG A 82 1.27 1.21 -10.63
CA ARG A 82 -0.15 1.15 -10.99
C ARG A 82 -0.70 -0.23 -10.68
N GLY A 83 -2.02 -0.32 -10.67
CA GLY A 83 -2.67 -1.61 -10.52
C GLY A 83 -4.19 -1.51 -10.47
N PHE A 84 -4.80 -2.60 -10.04
CA PHE A 84 -6.23 -2.78 -9.99
C PHE A 84 -6.63 -3.47 -8.68
N ASP A 85 -7.48 -2.83 -7.90
CA ASP A 85 -8.13 -3.43 -6.73
C ASP A 85 -9.37 -4.21 -7.18
N ARG A 86 -9.35 -5.52 -6.97
CA ARG A 86 -10.47 -6.40 -7.36
C ARG A 86 -11.68 -6.28 -6.44
N ALA A 87 -11.51 -5.83 -5.19
CA ALA A 87 -12.64 -5.64 -4.27
C ALA A 87 -13.53 -4.48 -4.75
N SER A 88 -12.93 -3.33 -5.04
CA SER A 88 -13.67 -2.17 -5.56
C SER A 88 -13.81 -2.13 -7.09
N SER A 89 -13.24 -3.10 -7.81
CA SER A 89 -13.19 -3.14 -9.27
C SER A 89 -12.67 -1.85 -9.90
N SER A 90 -11.60 -1.31 -9.33
CA SER A 90 -11.06 0.01 -9.70
C SER A 90 -9.56 0.01 -9.91
N HIS A 91 -9.10 0.85 -10.83
CA HIS A 91 -7.69 1.13 -11.04
C HIS A 91 -7.15 2.11 -9.99
N TYR A 92 -5.84 2.07 -9.79
CA TYR A 92 -5.09 3.07 -9.07
C TYR A 92 -3.75 3.35 -9.77
N SER A 93 -3.21 4.53 -9.50
CA SER A 93 -1.83 4.88 -9.83
C SER A 93 -1.19 5.55 -8.62
N LEU A 94 0.13 5.42 -8.50
CA LEU A 94 0.87 6.07 -7.43
C LEU A 94 2.27 6.49 -7.87
N THR A 95 2.82 7.43 -7.13
CA THR A 95 4.23 7.82 -7.22
C THR A 95 4.81 7.95 -5.81
N VAL A 96 6.10 7.67 -5.68
CA VAL A 96 6.81 7.70 -4.39
C VAL A 96 7.99 8.65 -4.45
N THR A 97 7.91 9.70 -3.62
CA THR A 97 8.98 10.69 -3.42
C THR A 97 9.45 10.58 -1.97
N ASP A 98 10.68 10.13 -1.79
CA ASP A 98 11.25 9.79 -0.48
C ASP A 98 10.31 8.90 0.34
N GLN A 99 9.88 9.36 1.51
CA GLN A 99 8.96 8.65 2.40
C GLN A 99 7.49 8.97 2.12
N VAL A 100 7.17 9.74 1.09
CA VAL A 100 5.78 10.11 0.77
C VAL A 100 5.30 9.35 -0.46
N VAL A 101 4.16 8.68 -0.31
CA VAL A 101 3.43 8.04 -1.42
C VAL A 101 2.20 8.88 -1.74
N GLN A 102 2.04 9.25 -3.00
CA GLN A 102 0.81 9.86 -3.52
C GLN A 102 0.10 8.82 -4.37
N LEU A 103 -1.13 8.46 -3.99
CA LEU A 103 -1.96 7.46 -4.64
C LEU A 103 -3.23 8.11 -5.18
N TYR A 104 -3.51 7.92 -6.47
CA TYR A 104 -4.77 8.27 -7.09
C TYR A 104 -5.67 7.04 -7.16
N ASP A 105 -6.82 7.09 -6.48
CA ASP A 105 -7.86 6.06 -6.56
C ASP A 105 -8.90 6.50 -7.60
N HIS A 106 -8.97 5.78 -8.74
CA HIS A 106 -9.87 6.13 -9.83
C HIS A 106 -11.35 6.01 -9.45
N SER A 107 -11.71 5.16 -8.48
CA SER A 107 -13.10 5.04 -8.02
C SER A 107 -13.54 6.23 -7.19
N ALA A 108 -12.62 6.82 -6.42
CA ALA A 108 -12.85 8.04 -5.66
C ALA A 108 -12.66 9.30 -6.51
N GLY A 109 -11.93 9.20 -7.63
CA GLY A 109 -11.55 10.34 -8.46
C GLY A 109 -10.62 11.32 -7.75
N ALA A 110 -9.86 10.86 -6.74
CA ALA A 110 -9.12 11.71 -5.81
C ALA A 110 -7.71 11.19 -5.50
N TRP A 111 -6.85 12.12 -5.06
CA TRP A 111 -5.50 11.84 -4.56
C TRP A 111 -5.51 11.65 -3.05
N PHE A 112 -4.74 10.68 -2.58
CA PHE A 112 -4.52 10.35 -1.18
C PHE A 112 -3.00 10.34 -0.94
N ALA A 113 -2.56 10.94 0.16
CA ALA A 113 -1.15 11.01 0.51
C ALA A 113 -0.86 10.20 1.77
N PHE A 114 0.26 9.49 1.77
CA PHE A 114 0.71 8.67 2.87
C PHE A 114 2.17 8.96 3.18
N SER A 115 2.51 9.18 4.45
CA SER A 115 3.92 9.20 4.89
C SER A 115 4.31 7.85 5.48
N ILE A 116 5.40 7.28 4.99
CA ILE A 116 5.92 5.97 5.38
C ILE A 116 6.93 6.14 6.50
N GLN A 117 6.71 5.41 7.59
CA GLN A 117 7.63 5.34 8.72
C GLN A 117 8.48 4.09 8.56
N THR A 118 9.81 4.25 8.51
CA THR A 118 10.77 3.14 8.32
C THR A 118 11.62 2.88 9.55
N VAL A 119 12.16 1.66 9.68
CA VAL A 119 13.16 1.27 10.70
C VAL A 119 14.53 1.06 10.07
#